data_AF-A0A7K9U5H1-F1
#
_entry.id   AF-A0A7K9U5H1-F1
#
_cell.length_a   1.000
_cell.length_b   1.000
_cell.length_c   1.000
_cell.angle_alpha   90.00
_cell.angle_beta   90.00
_cell.angle_gamma   90.00
#
_symmetry.space_group_name_H-M   'P 1'
#
loop_
_entity.id
_entity.type
_entity.pdbx_description
1 polymer ?
#
loop_
_entity_poly.entity_id
_entity_poly.type
_entity_poly.pdbx_seq_one_letter_code
_entity_poly.pdbx_strand_id
1 'polypeptide(L)'
;VSKDVVWKKSLLVGLEGTLLGCTYYALSCQSCGMVVGFILYSATRDLAYLRGFFCFFTDSILCYLLKNKKIIKASEVNFPAVNLKE
;
A
#
# COMPACT_ATOMS: atom_id res chain seq x y z
N VAL A 1 -10.38 2.18 -4.12
CA VAL A 1 -10.40 2.82 -2.79
C VAL A 1 -11.32 2.01 -1.90
N SER A 2 -10.82 1.53 -0.76
CA SER A 2 -11.60 0.76 0.22
C SER A 2 -11.94 1.63 1.43
N LYS A 3 -12.60 1.06 2.44
CA LYS A 3 -12.87 1.73 3.73
C LYS A 3 -11.62 1.90 4.61
N ASP A 4 -10.55 1.20 4.29
CA ASP A 4 -9.34 1.16 5.12
C ASP A 4 -8.16 1.86 4.43
N VAL A 5 -8.19 1.93 3.09
CA VAL A 5 -7.14 2.53 2.26
C VAL A 5 -7.74 3.51 1.27
N VAL A 6 -7.32 4.77 1.38
CA VAL A 6 -7.76 5.88 0.53
C VAL A 6 -6.62 6.37 -0.34
N TRP A 7 -6.91 6.76 -1.58
CA TRP A 7 -5.93 7.46 -2.41
C TRP A 7 -5.98 8.98 -2.16
N LYS A 8 -4.83 9.64 -2.15
CA LYS A 8 -4.79 11.11 -2.15
C LYS A 8 -5.09 11.63 -3.55
N LYS A 9 -5.90 12.68 -3.65
CA LYS A 9 -6.29 13.28 -4.94
C LYS A 9 -5.13 13.96 -5.67
N SER A 10 -4.11 14.39 -4.94
CA SER A 10 -2.92 15.00 -5.52
C SER A 10 -2.10 13.97 -6.28
N LEU A 11 -1.86 14.24 -7.57
CA LEU A 11 -0.95 13.47 -8.39
C LEU A 11 0.49 13.85 -8.02
N LEU A 12 1.31 12.85 -7.68
CA LEU A 12 2.70 13.01 -7.29
C LEU A 12 3.63 12.55 -8.41
N VAL A 13 4.87 13.04 -8.40
CA VAL A 13 5.94 12.68 -9.34
C VAL A 13 7.05 11.99 -8.58
N GLY A 14 7.50 10.83 -9.06
CA GLY A 14 8.67 10.15 -8.51
C GLY A 14 9.94 10.86 -8.95
N LEU A 15 10.63 11.48 -8.00
CA LEU A 15 11.87 12.24 -8.25
C LEU A 15 13.13 11.38 -8.04
N GLU A 16 12.99 10.20 -7.46
CA GLU A 16 14.10 9.31 -7.12
C GLU A 16 13.66 7.84 -6.99
N GLY A 17 14.64 6.95 -6.91
CA GLY A 17 14.45 5.51 -6.70
C GLY A 17 13.67 4.82 -7.82
N THR A 18 13.00 3.73 -7.48
CA THR A 18 12.26 2.87 -8.44
C THR A 18 11.16 3.63 -9.17
N LEU A 19 10.57 4.66 -8.56
CA LEU A 19 9.49 5.45 -9.15
C LEU A 19 9.97 6.63 -9.98
N LEU A 20 11.28 6.82 -10.18
CA LEU A 20 11.84 7.93 -10.94
C LEU A 20 11.16 8.08 -12.32
N GLY A 21 10.61 9.27 -12.58
CA GLY A 21 9.93 9.59 -13.84
C GLY A 21 8.50 9.04 -13.97
N CYS A 22 7.99 8.34 -12.96
CA CYS A 22 6.59 7.92 -12.88
C CYS A 22 5.73 9.00 -12.21
N THR A 23 4.44 8.99 -12.49
CA THR A 23 3.45 9.75 -11.70
C THR A 23 2.46 8.81 -11.04
N TYR A 24 2.03 9.14 -9.82
CA TYR A 24 1.23 8.23 -9.01
C TYR A 24 0.35 8.95 -8.01
N TYR A 25 -0.70 8.25 -7.54
CA TYR A 25 -1.49 8.66 -6.38
C TYR A 25 -0.99 7.91 -5.15
N ALA A 26 -0.73 8.62 -4.05
CA ALA A 26 -0.37 7.99 -2.79
C ALA A 26 -1.59 7.27 -2.17
N LEU A 27 -1.37 6.08 -1.62
CA LEU A 27 -2.34 5.35 -0.79
C LEU A 27 -2.03 5.61 0.68
N SER A 28 -3.04 5.98 1.44
CA SER A 28 -2.95 6.22 2.87
C SER A 28 -3.91 5.33 3.65
N CYS A 29 -3.45 4.83 4.80
CA CYS A 29 -4.32 4.18 5.78
C CYS A 29 -5.31 5.21 6.32
N GLN A 30 -6.60 4.89 6.29
CA GLN A 30 -7.65 5.80 6.76
C GLN A 30 -7.60 6.02 8.28
N SER A 31 -7.12 5.03 9.04
CA SER A 31 -7.08 5.10 10.51
C SER A 31 -5.91 5.93 11.05
N CYS A 32 -4.69 5.75 10.51
CA CYS A 32 -3.49 6.44 11.02
C CYS A 32 -2.93 7.51 10.07
N GLY A 33 -3.46 7.63 8.85
CA GLY A 33 -3.02 8.63 7.87
C GLY A 33 -1.67 8.33 7.18
N MET A 34 -0.92 7.34 7.66
CA MET A 34 0.37 6.94 7.09
C MET A 34 0.23 6.53 5.62
N VAL A 35 1.22 6.89 4.81
CA VAL A 35 1.31 6.42 3.43
C VAL A 35 1.72 4.95 3.46
N VAL A 36 0.92 4.10 2.84
CA VAL A 36 1.13 2.65 2.81
C VAL A 36 1.45 2.12 1.41
N GLY A 37 1.35 2.97 0.39
CA GLY A 37 1.56 2.55 -1.00
C GLY A 37 1.23 3.62 -2.04
N PHE A 38 1.02 3.17 -3.27
CA PHE A 38 0.71 4.02 -4.43
C PHE A 38 -0.11 3.30 -5.51
N ILE A 39 -0.69 4.08 -6.42
CA ILE A 39 -1.25 3.63 -7.70
C ILE A 39 -0.55 4.41 -8.81
N LEU A 40 0.07 3.72 -9.76
CA LEU A 40 0.70 4.37 -10.91
C LEU A 40 -0.35 4.96 -11.85
N TYR A 41 -0.17 6.23 -12.18
CA TYR A 41 -0.91 6.94 -13.22
C TYR A 41 -0.15 6.89 -14.54
N SER A 42 1.09 7.39 -14.57
CA SER A 42 2.04 7.20 -15.66
C SER A 42 3.27 6.44 -15.15
N ALA A 43 3.83 5.59 -16.00
CA ALA A 43 4.93 4.71 -15.63
C ALA A 43 5.94 4.61 -16.77
N THR A 44 7.21 4.41 -16.40
CA THR A 44 8.24 3.97 -17.33
C THR A 44 7.94 2.55 -17.82
N ARG A 45 8.60 2.12 -18.91
CA ARG A 45 8.36 0.80 -19.52
C ARG A 45 8.47 -0.34 -18.50
N ASP A 46 9.45 -0.24 -17.60
CA ASP A 46 9.78 -1.29 -16.64
C ASP A 46 8.72 -1.43 -15.53
N LEU A 47 7.91 -0.38 -15.29
CA LEU A 47 6.82 -0.40 -14.31
C LEU A 47 5.43 -0.34 -14.94
N ALA A 48 5.34 -0.33 -16.27
CA ALA A 48 4.07 -0.19 -16.98
C ALA A 48 3.07 -1.31 -16.64
N TYR A 49 3.56 -2.48 -16.24
CA TYR A 49 2.76 -3.63 -15.83
C TYR A 49 2.07 -3.44 -14.48
N LEU A 50 2.50 -2.48 -13.66
CA LEU A 50 1.90 -2.14 -12.36
C LEU A 50 0.80 -1.09 -12.45
N ARG A 51 0.52 -0.53 -13.64
CA ARG A 51 -0.57 0.45 -13.82
C ARG A 51 -1.92 -0.17 -13.47
N GLY A 52 -2.73 0.58 -12.72
CA GLY A 52 -4.05 0.13 -12.26
C GLY A 52 -4.03 -0.80 -11.05
N PHE A 53 -2.86 -1.20 -10.54
CA PHE A 53 -2.73 -1.98 -9.32
C PHE A 53 -2.52 -1.10 -8.08
N PHE A 54 -2.98 -1.59 -6.93
CA PHE A 54 -2.62 -1.05 -5.62
C PHE A 54 -1.26 -1.63 -5.20
N CYS A 55 -0.21 -0.81 -5.22
CA CYS A 55 1.13 -1.22 -4.84
C CYS A 55 1.38 -0.79 -3.39
N PHE A 56 1.63 -1.74 -2.48
CA PHE A 56 1.93 -1.45 -1.08
C PHE A 56 3.42 -1.53 -0.80
N PHE A 57 3.92 -0.66 0.08
CA PHE A 57 5.28 -0.76 0.58
C PHE A 57 5.37 -1.92 1.57
N THR A 58 6.37 -2.79 1.40
CA THR A 58 6.61 -3.93 2.27
C THR A 58 6.74 -3.52 3.73
N ASP A 59 7.37 -2.38 3.98
CA ASP A 59 7.65 -1.88 5.33
C ASP A 59 6.43 -1.23 5.99
N SER A 60 5.35 -1.04 5.22
CA SER A 60 4.10 -0.41 5.68
C SER A 60 2.96 -1.41 5.89
N ILE A 61 3.18 -2.70 5.64
CA ILE A 61 2.15 -3.75 5.76
C ILE A 61 2.68 -4.97 6.53
N LEU A 62 1.80 -5.64 7.26
CA LEU A 62 2.09 -6.92 7.89
C LEU A 62 1.26 -8.01 7.21
N CYS A 63 1.91 -9.10 6.81
CA CYS A 63 1.25 -10.24 6.19
C CYS A 63 1.10 -11.37 7.21
N TYR A 64 -0.13 -11.88 7.37
CA TYR A 64 -0.42 -12.99 8.25
C TYR A 64 -0.97 -14.17 7.46
N LEU A 65 -0.32 -15.33 7.59
CA LEU A 65 -0.83 -16.58 7.07
C LEU A 65 -1.59 -17.33 8.16
N LEU A 66 -2.91 -17.41 8.03
CA LEU A 66 -3.72 -18.15 8.98
C LEU A 66 -3.52 -19.66 8.79
N LYS A 67 -3.46 -20.40 9.90
CA LYS A 67 -3.27 -21.87 9.90
C LYS A 67 -4.31 -22.60 9.04
N ASN A 68 -5.54 -22.11 9.05
CA ASN A 68 -6.65 -22.69 8.28
C ASN A 68 -6.67 -22.25 6.80
N LYS A 69 -5.73 -21.40 6.37
CA LYS A 69 -5.64 -20.82 5.02
C LYS A 69 -6.94 -20.17 4.53
N LYS A 70 -7.82 -19.75 5.43
CA LYS A 70 -9.08 -19.08 5.10
C LYS A 70 -8.85 -17.58 4.93
N ILE A 71 -9.64 -16.97 4.06
CA ILE A 71 -9.77 -15.51 3.98
C ILE A 71 -10.82 -15.09 5.02
N ILE A 72 -10.47 -14.15 5.89
CA ILE A 72 -11.38 -13.59 6.91
C ILE A 72 -11.29 -12.07 6.89
N LYS A 73 -12.28 -11.38 7.46
CA LYS A 73 -12.22 -9.93 7.56
C LYS A 73 -11.17 -9.53 8.58
N ALA A 74 -10.41 -8.48 8.31
CA ALA A 74 -9.43 -7.95 9.25
C ALA A 74 -10.07 -7.58 10.60
N SER A 75 -11.31 -7.06 10.59
CA SER A 75 -12.08 -6.72 11.79
C SER A 75 -12.43 -7.90 12.69
N GLU A 76 -12.33 -9.13 12.18
CA GLU A 76 -12.62 -10.37 12.91
C GLU A 76 -11.34 -10.95 13.55
N VAL A 77 -10.20 -10.28 13.40
CA VAL A 77 -8.89 -10.72 13.92
C VAL A 77 -8.33 -9.67 14.85
N ASN A 78 -8.03 -10.08 16.08
CA ASN A 78 -7.22 -9.28 16.99
C ASN A 78 -5.79 -9.81 16.95
N PHE A 79 -4.88 -9.00 16.42
CA PHE A 79 -3.45 -9.27 16.56
C PHE A 79 -2.99 -8.68 17.89
N PRO A 80 -2.34 -9.46 18.78
CA PRO A 80 -1.69 -8.88 19.93
C PRO A 80 -0.69 -7.83 19.44
N ALA A 81 -0.65 -6.68 20.11
CA ALA A 81 0.34 -5.64 19.81
C ALA A 81 1.73 -6.22 20.10
N VAL A 82 2.36 -6.79 19.09
CA VAL A 82 3.77 -7.14 19.14
C VAL A 82 4.48 -5.82 18.85
N ASN A 83 5.01 -5.17 19.89
CA ASN A 83 5.94 -4.08 19.67
C ASN A 83 7.05 -4.64 18.78
N LEU A 84 7.15 -4.16 17.54
CA LEU A 84 8.32 -4.38 16.70
C LEU A 84 9.47 -3.81 17.51
N LYS A 85 10.23 -4.68 18.18
CA LYS A 85 11.43 -4.26 18.90
C LYS A 85 12.36 -3.64 17.85
N GLU A 86 12.82 -2.42 18.12
CA GLU A 86 13.98 -1.80 17.45
C GLU A 86 15.20 -2.72 17.49
#